data_AF-A0A957BGJ8-F1
#
_entry.id   AF-A0A957BGJ8-F1
#
_cell.length_a   1.000
_cell.length_b   1.000
_cell.length_c   1.000
_cell.angle_alpha   90.00
_cell.angle_beta   90.00
_cell.angle_gamma   90.00
#
_symmetry.space_group_name_H-M   'P 1'
#
loop_
_entity.id
_entity.type
_entity.pdbx_description
1 polymer ?
#
loop_
_entity_poly.entity_id
_entity_poly.type
_entity_poly.pdbx_seq_one_letter_code
_entity_poly.pdbx_strand_id
1 'polypeptide(L)'
;MGDRIFNFISFLFLLGTVLLVAGIIYVFTQPNARQEAIQLTELAFLPTPASLPTATETPIPTSTPIPSPTFPPTFTPTFTETLSPTPSQTMTPTVTPSPTITNTPGPTLTPSITETPTITPTTTATATATGPTPIPSATVSPFLFNQREPTQFVANFANAAGCLWQGMGGAVYTVDNQPVPLEAGYRIHVFNDLFDRYTNVGSNSQYGAISGWEMSLAQQPNNQLYFVVLESSIGTELSPRLQIQFPGTCEGNTALINFRQTR
;
A
#
# COMPACT_ATOMS: atom_id res chain seq x y z
N MET A 1 60.64 -12.98 -28.74
CA MET A 1 59.89 -13.87 -27.81
C MET A 1 58.48 -13.33 -27.50
N GLY A 2 58.26 -12.02 -27.48
CA GLY A 2 56.95 -11.41 -27.17
C GLY A 2 55.81 -11.74 -28.14
N ASP A 3 56.05 -11.74 -29.47
CA ASP A 3 54.96 -11.92 -30.45
C ASP A 3 54.27 -13.29 -30.37
N ARG A 4 55.00 -14.33 -29.97
CA ARG A 4 54.45 -15.67 -29.76
C ARG A 4 53.56 -15.75 -28.52
N ILE A 5 53.85 -14.94 -27.50
CA ILE A 5 53.06 -14.86 -26.27
C ILE A 5 51.77 -14.11 -26.52
N PHE A 6 51.81 -12.99 -27.26
CA PHE A 6 50.59 -12.26 -27.62
C PHE A 6 49.67 -13.08 -28.53
N ASN A 7 50.20 -13.79 -29.53
CA ASN A 7 49.39 -14.68 -30.37
C ASN A 7 48.76 -15.83 -29.57
N PHE A 8 49.48 -16.37 -28.57
CA PHE A 8 48.95 -17.40 -27.69
C PHE A 8 47.83 -16.87 -26.78
N ILE A 9 48.00 -15.68 -26.22
CA ILE A 9 46.96 -15.03 -25.39
C ILE A 9 45.72 -14.71 -26.24
N SER A 10 45.89 -14.16 -27.44
CA SER A 10 44.78 -13.90 -28.36
C SER A 10 44.01 -15.17 -28.74
N PHE A 11 44.71 -16.29 -28.92
CA PHE A 11 44.07 -17.58 -29.17
C PHE A 11 43.25 -18.07 -27.97
N LEU A 12 43.77 -17.92 -26.74
CA LEU A 12 43.03 -18.29 -25.53
C LEU A 12 41.77 -17.46 -25.33
N PHE A 13 41.83 -16.15 -25.59
CA PHE A 13 40.65 -15.27 -25.54
C PHE A 13 39.62 -15.66 -26.59
N LEU A 14 40.05 -15.91 -27.84
CA LEU A 14 39.17 -16.38 -28.90
C LEU A 14 38.47 -17.69 -28.50
N LEU A 15 39.23 -18.68 -28.03
CA LEU A 15 38.68 -19.96 -27.58
C LEU A 15 37.69 -19.78 -26.42
N GLY A 16 38.00 -18.93 -25.45
CA GLY A 16 37.12 -18.60 -24.33
C GLY A 16 35.80 -17.97 -24.79
N THR A 17 35.84 -17.04 -25.75
CA THR A 17 34.62 -16.42 -26.29
C THR A 17 33.75 -17.42 -27.05
N VAL A 18 34.35 -18.32 -27.84
CA VAL A 18 33.62 -19.36 -28.57
C VAL A 18 32.93 -20.33 -27.59
N LEU A 19 33.63 -20.75 -26.53
CA LEU A 19 33.06 -21.63 -25.51
C LEU A 19 31.93 -20.94 -24.72
N LEU A 20 32.07 -19.65 -24.42
CA LEU A 20 31.02 -18.87 -23.74
C LEU A 20 29.76 -18.74 -24.61
N VAL A 21 29.92 -18.41 -25.89
CA VAL A 21 28.80 -18.32 -26.84
C VAL A 21 28.13 -19.68 -27.03
N ALA A 22 28.91 -20.76 -27.17
CA ALA A 22 28.38 -22.12 -27.25
C ALA A 22 27.62 -22.53 -25.98
N GLY A 23 28.12 -22.14 -24.80
CA GLY A 23 27.45 -22.39 -23.52
C GLY A 23 26.12 -21.64 -23.40
N ILE A 24 26.06 -20.38 -23.84
CA ILE A 24 24.82 -19.60 -23.89
C ILE A 24 23.82 -20.27 -24.82
N ILE A 25 24.22 -20.58 -26.07
CA ILE A 25 23.34 -21.27 -27.02
C ILE A 25 22.84 -22.61 -26.45
N TYR A 26 23.71 -23.38 -25.80
CA TYR A 26 23.32 -24.63 -25.15
C TYR A 26 22.25 -24.40 -24.07
N VAL A 27 22.40 -23.41 -23.20
CA VAL A 27 21.39 -23.07 -22.17
C VAL A 27 20.07 -22.63 -22.79
N PHE A 28 20.09 -21.83 -23.86
CA PHE A 28 18.88 -21.35 -24.53
C PHE A 28 18.19 -22.41 -25.41
N THR A 29 18.93 -23.42 -25.86
CA THR A 29 18.39 -24.54 -26.67
C THR A 29 17.96 -25.73 -25.83
N GLN A 30 18.26 -25.77 -24.53
CA GLN A 30 17.66 -26.76 -23.64
C GLN A 30 16.15 -26.52 -23.59
N PRO A 31 15.31 -27.48 -24.00
CA PRO A 31 13.88 -27.40 -23.75
C PRO A 31 13.67 -27.29 -22.24
N ASN A 32 12.89 -26.31 -21.81
CA ASN A 32 12.57 -26.07 -20.41
C ASN A 32 11.91 -27.32 -19.80
N ALA A 33 12.69 -28.27 -19.28
CA ALA A 33 12.19 -29.44 -18.57
C ALA A 33 11.39 -29.05 -17.30
N ARG A 34 11.47 -27.78 -16.87
CA ARG A 34 10.59 -27.21 -15.83
C ARG A 34 9.17 -26.92 -16.30
N GLN A 35 8.93 -26.65 -17.58
CA GLN A 35 7.58 -26.37 -18.09
C GLN A 35 6.80 -27.67 -18.38
N GLU A 36 7.47 -28.73 -18.85
CA GLU A 36 6.81 -30.03 -19.06
C GLU A 36 6.28 -30.66 -17.75
N ALA A 37 6.95 -30.44 -16.61
CA ALA A 37 6.49 -30.93 -15.31
C ALA A 37 5.26 -30.17 -14.77
N ILE A 38 5.07 -28.89 -15.13
CA ILE A 38 3.90 -28.09 -14.70
C ILE A 38 2.66 -28.53 -15.49
N GLN A 39 2.80 -28.83 -16.78
CA GLN A 39 1.67 -29.23 -17.63
C GLN A 39 1.14 -30.64 -17.33
N LEU A 40 2.01 -31.60 -16.98
CA LEU A 40 1.59 -32.94 -16.55
C LEU A 40 0.94 -32.96 -15.17
N THR A 41 1.28 -32.01 -14.29
CA THR A 41 0.67 -31.92 -12.95
C THR A 41 -0.74 -31.32 -13.01
N GLU A 42 -1.01 -30.38 -13.92
CA GLU A 42 -2.35 -29.77 -14.07
C GLU A 42 -3.40 -30.78 -14.59
N LEU A 43 -2.98 -31.74 -15.43
CA LEU A 43 -3.86 -32.81 -15.92
C LEU A 43 -4.29 -33.83 -14.86
N ALA A 44 -3.55 -33.96 -13.74
CA ALA A 44 -3.87 -34.89 -12.66
C ALA A 44 -4.93 -34.36 -11.68
N PHE A 45 -5.27 -33.06 -11.75
CA PHE A 45 -6.26 -32.40 -10.89
C PHE A 45 -7.56 -31.98 -11.59
N LEU A 46 -7.76 -32.39 -12.85
CA LEU A 46 -9.04 -32.19 -13.53
C LEU A 46 -10.14 -33.02 -12.82
N PRO A 47 -11.26 -32.42 -12.40
CA PRO A 47 -12.37 -33.17 -11.84
C PRO A 47 -12.91 -34.13 -12.91
N THR A 48 -13.15 -35.38 -12.51
CA THR A 48 -13.79 -36.40 -13.36
C THR A 48 -15.06 -35.79 -13.96
N PRO A 49 -15.23 -35.74 -15.30
CA PRO A 49 -16.42 -35.18 -15.89
C PRO A 49 -17.61 -36.03 -15.46
N ALA A 50 -18.46 -35.47 -14.60
CA ALA A 50 -19.75 -36.04 -14.26
C ALA A 50 -20.58 -36.10 -15.56
N SER A 51 -20.95 -37.30 -15.98
CA SER A 51 -21.79 -37.51 -17.16
C SER A 51 -23.18 -36.93 -16.90
N LEU A 52 -23.44 -35.74 -17.44
CA LEU A 52 -24.74 -35.10 -17.43
C LEU A 52 -25.65 -35.80 -18.46
N PRO A 53 -26.93 -36.07 -18.17
CA PRO A 53 -27.85 -36.68 -19.13
C PRO A 53 -28.01 -35.78 -20.36
N THR A 54 -27.86 -36.39 -21.54
CA THR A 54 -28.04 -35.80 -22.86
C THR A 54 -29.42 -35.15 -22.96
N ALA A 55 -29.46 -33.81 -23.02
CA ALA A 55 -30.68 -33.07 -23.31
C ALA A 55 -31.01 -33.18 -24.81
N THR A 56 -32.19 -33.74 -25.11
CA THR A 56 -32.79 -33.79 -26.45
C THR A 56 -32.96 -32.37 -27.01
N GLU A 57 -32.40 -32.12 -28.19
CA GLU A 57 -32.52 -30.80 -28.83
C GLU A 57 -33.97 -30.47 -29.19
N THR A 58 -34.42 -29.32 -28.68
CA THR A 58 -35.65 -28.64 -29.09
C THR A 58 -35.26 -27.61 -30.16
N PRO A 59 -35.95 -27.54 -31.32
CA PRO A 59 -35.58 -26.63 -32.40
C PRO A 59 -35.68 -25.15 -31.95
N ILE A 60 -34.59 -24.41 -32.17
CA ILE A 60 -34.44 -22.99 -31.84
C ILE A 60 -35.17 -22.13 -32.89
N PRO A 61 -35.98 -21.12 -32.50
CA PRO A 61 -36.56 -20.18 -33.44
C PRO A 61 -35.50 -19.21 -33.98
N THR A 62 -35.48 -19.05 -35.30
CA THR A 62 -34.64 -18.12 -36.05
C THR A 62 -34.86 -16.67 -35.57
N SER A 63 -33.81 -16.02 -35.07
CA SER A 63 -33.87 -14.62 -34.66
C SER A 63 -33.70 -13.68 -35.86
N THR A 64 -34.64 -12.75 -35.98
CA THR A 64 -34.64 -11.66 -36.96
C THR A 64 -33.59 -10.61 -36.56
N PRO A 65 -32.74 -10.09 -37.47
CA PRO A 65 -31.72 -9.12 -37.11
C PRO A 65 -32.35 -7.78 -36.70
N ILE A 66 -32.01 -7.32 -35.49
CA ILE A 66 -32.33 -5.99 -34.97
C ILE A 66 -31.35 -4.97 -35.58
N PRO A 67 -31.82 -3.81 -36.07
CA PRO A 67 -30.92 -2.77 -36.60
C PRO A 67 -30.05 -2.16 -35.49
N SER A 68 -28.77 -1.99 -35.81
CA SER A 68 -27.74 -1.42 -34.94
C SER A 68 -27.98 0.08 -34.69
N PRO A 69 -27.85 0.58 -33.45
CA PRO A 69 -28.01 2.01 -33.17
C PRO A 69 -26.82 2.80 -33.74
N THR A 70 -27.15 3.80 -34.55
CA THR A 70 -26.20 4.78 -35.09
C THR A 70 -25.99 5.88 -34.05
N PHE A 71 -24.79 5.98 -33.47
CA PHE A 71 -24.45 7.06 -32.55
C PHE A 71 -24.22 8.38 -33.31
N PRO A 72 -24.71 9.53 -32.80
CA PRO A 72 -24.44 10.85 -33.38
C PRO A 72 -22.98 11.29 -33.16
N PRO A 73 -22.46 12.22 -33.98
CA PRO A 73 -21.07 12.64 -33.92
C PRO A 73 -20.72 13.36 -32.60
N THR A 74 -19.56 12.99 -32.07
CA THR A 74 -18.93 13.57 -30.88
C THR A 74 -18.50 15.02 -31.12
N PHE A 75 -18.92 15.93 -30.24
CA PHE A 75 -18.44 17.31 -30.23
C PHE A 75 -17.01 17.35 -29.67
N THR A 76 -16.07 17.82 -30.47
CA THR A 76 -14.69 18.12 -30.06
C THR A 76 -14.65 19.53 -29.45
N PRO A 77 -14.37 19.70 -28.14
CA PRO A 77 -14.18 21.04 -27.59
C PRO A 77 -12.80 21.57 -28.00
N THR A 78 -12.78 22.65 -28.77
CA THR A 78 -11.57 23.43 -29.04
C THR A 78 -11.32 24.36 -27.85
N PHE A 79 -10.26 24.09 -27.07
CA PHE A 79 -9.82 25.00 -26.02
C PHE A 79 -9.10 26.19 -26.66
N THR A 80 -9.69 27.38 -26.54
CA THR A 80 -9.03 28.65 -26.84
C THR A 80 -8.30 29.11 -25.58
N GLU A 81 -6.97 29.18 -25.63
CA GLU A 81 -6.19 29.76 -24.53
C GLU A 81 -6.46 31.26 -24.43
N THR A 82 -7.00 31.68 -23.28
CA THR A 82 -7.19 33.09 -22.93
C THR A 82 -5.96 33.55 -22.13
N LEU A 83 -5.29 34.60 -22.62
CA LEU A 83 -4.10 35.19 -22.01
C LEU A 83 -4.33 35.60 -20.55
N SER A 84 -3.42 35.16 -19.68
CA SER A 84 -3.33 35.52 -18.26
C SER A 84 -2.84 36.96 -18.07
N PRO A 85 -3.55 37.83 -17.31
CA PRO A 85 -2.99 39.10 -16.88
C PRO A 85 -2.08 38.89 -15.66
N THR A 86 -0.85 39.39 -15.76
CA THR A 86 0.14 39.48 -14.68
C THR A 86 -0.23 40.59 -13.69
N PRO A 87 -0.47 40.31 -12.39
CA PRO A 87 -0.40 41.36 -11.38
C PRO A 87 1.00 41.39 -10.76
N SER A 88 1.76 42.43 -11.12
CA SER A 88 2.92 42.88 -10.35
C SER A 88 2.43 43.69 -9.15
N GLN A 89 2.59 43.16 -7.94
CA GLN A 89 2.62 43.99 -6.74
C GLN A 89 3.80 43.54 -5.86
N THR A 90 4.88 44.32 -5.94
CA THR A 90 6.00 44.25 -4.99
C THR A 90 5.61 45.10 -3.78
N MET A 91 5.21 44.46 -2.69
CA MET A 91 5.11 45.15 -1.40
C MET A 91 6.45 45.07 -0.70
N THR A 92 7.13 46.22 -0.59
CA THR A 92 8.33 46.39 0.22
C THR A 92 7.92 46.50 1.70
N PRO A 93 8.35 45.59 2.60
CA PRO A 93 8.15 45.82 4.03
C PRO A 93 9.18 46.84 4.53
N THR A 94 8.69 48.00 4.96
CA THR A 94 9.47 49.01 5.69
C THR A 94 9.78 48.46 7.10
N VAL A 95 11.06 48.29 7.41
CA VAL A 95 11.54 47.94 8.75
C VAL A 95 11.53 49.20 9.62
N THR A 96 10.65 49.26 10.61
CA THR A 96 10.65 50.29 11.66
C THR A 96 11.49 49.80 12.85
N PRO A 97 12.54 50.51 13.30
CA PRO A 97 13.32 50.09 14.46
C PRO A 97 12.73 50.55 15.81
N SER A 98 12.75 49.63 16.78
CA SER A 98 13.00 49.75 18.24
C SER A 98 12.12 50.70 19.10
N PRO A 99 11.76 50.29 20.34
CA PRO A 99 12.73 50.43 21.43
C PRO A 99 12.90 49.17 22.31
N THR A 100 14.15 48.94 22.69
CA THR A 100 14.62 48.01 23.71
C THR A 100 14.09 48.42 25.09
N ILE A 101 13.36 47.53 25.78
CA ILE A 101 13.11 47.65 27.21
C ILE A 101 13.91 46.55 27.92
N THR A 102 15.02 46.96 28.52
CA THR A 102 15.82 46.15 29.44
C THR A 102 15.15 46.20 30.81
N ASN A 103 14.44 45.13 31.20
CA ASN A 103 14.06 44.93 32.60
C ASN A 103 15.04 43.95 33.25
N THR A 104 15.94 44.53 34.03
CA THR A 104 16.87 43.87 34.95
C THR A 104 16.09 43.06 36.00
N PRO A 105 16.37 41.77 36.23
CA PRO A 105 15.84 41.07 37.39
C PRO A 105 16.54 41.60 38.67
N GLY A 106 15.77 42.17 39.58
CA GLY A 106 16.23 42.52 40.93
C GLY A 106 16.48 41.27 41.80
N PRO A 107 17.26 41.40 42.89
CA PRO A 107 17.66 40.27 43.71
C PRO A 107 16.49 39.61 44.47
N THR A 108 16.58 38.28 44.46
CA THR A 108 15.72 37.26 45.07
C THR A 108 15.50 37.50 46.56
N LEU A 109 14.23 37.51 46.99
CA LEU A 109 13.87 37.44 48.41
C LEU A 109 13.82 35.98 48.87
N THR A 110 14.49 35.78 49.99
CA THR A 110 14.67 34.58 50.81
C THR A 110 13.35 33.84 51.11
N PRO A 111 13.30 32.50 51.11
CA PRO A 111 12.10 31.78 51.54
C PRO A 111 11.86 31.98 53.05
N SER A 112 10.75 32.62 53.38
CA SER A 112 10.25 32.74 54.76
C SER A 112 9.35 31.56 55.09
N ILE A 113 9.69 30.91 56.21
CA ILE A 113 8.95 30.00 57.10
C ILE A 113 7.60 29.48 56.57
N THR A 114 7.58 28.17 56.32
CA THR A 114 6.41 27.31 56.11
C THR A 114 5.42 27.41 57.27
N GLU A 115 4.21 27.91 57.01
CA GLU A 115 3.07 27.66 57.90
C GLU A 115 2.49 26.27 57.62
N THR A 116 2.36 25.51 58.72
CA THR A 116 1.71 24.21 58.79
C THR A 116 0.29 24.27 58.23
N PRO A 117 -0.15 23.36 57.35
CA PRO A 117 -1.52 23.36 56.86
C PRO A 117 -2.48 23.02 58.00
N THR A 118 -3.31 23.98 58.38
CA THR A 118 -4.46 23.77 59.26
C THR A 118 -5.49 22.91 58.52
N ILE A 119 -5.93 21.84 59.18
CA ILE A 119 -7.00 20.93 58.75
C ILE A 119 -8.25 21.75 58.41
N THR A 120 -8.50 21.95 57.12
CA THR A 120 -9.70 22.58 56.61
C THR A 120 -10.83 21.55 56.66
N PRO A 121 -12.04 21.88 57.15
CA PRO A 121 -13.16 20.95 57.17
C PRO A 121 -13.46 20.50 55.74
N THR A 122 -13.43 19.19 55.54
CA THR A 122 -13.78 18.51 54.29
C THR A 122 -15.17 18.98 53.86
N THR A 123 -15.27 19.73 52.76
CA THR A 123 -16.55 20.07 52.16
C THR A 123 -17.24 18.78 51.75
N THR A 124 -18.35 18.46 52.41
CA THR A 124 -19.25 17.36 52.04
C THR A 124 -19.50 17.42 50.54
N ALA A 125 -19.22 16.32 49.83
CA ALA A 125 -19.44 16.20 48.39
C ALA A 125 -20.89 16.59 48.07
N THR A 126 -21.06 17.74 47.42
CA THR A 126 -22.33 18.12 46.83
C THR A 126 -22.56 17.15 45.68
N ALA A 127 -23.74 16.52 45.64
CA ALA A 127 -24.08 15.53 44.62
C ALA A 127 -23.81 16.11 43.21
N THR A 128 -22.78 15.60 42.54
CA THR A 128 -22.49 15.90 41.14
C THR A 128 -23.70 15.49 40.32
N ALA A 129 -24.27 16.43 39.57
CA ALA A 129 -25.37 16.15 38.66
C ALA A 129 -24.96 15.01 37.72
N THR A 130 -25.69 13.90 37.76
CA THR A 130 -25.56 12.72 36.89
C THR A 130 -26.04 13.01 35.46
N GLY A 131 -25.80 14.23 34.97
CA GLY A 131 -26.05 14.57 33.58
C GLY A 131 -25.02 13.89 32.68
N PRO A 132 -25.39 13.46 31.47
CA PRO A 132 -24.41 12.99 30.50
C PRO A 132 -23.42 14.14 30.22
N THR A 133 -22.14 13.93 30.56
CA THR A 133 -21.06 14.77 30.08
C THR A 133 -21.18 14.86 28.57
N PRO A 134 -21.29 16.06 27.96
CA PRO A 134 -21.33 16.16 26.51
C PRO A 134 -20.04 15.51 25.97
N ILE A 135 -20.21 14.42 25.23
CA ILE A 135 -19.11 13.79 24.52
C ILE A 135 -18.59 14.86 23.56
N PRO A 136 -17.31 15.27 23.65
CA PRO A 136 -16.77 16.23 22.72
C PRO A 136 -16.99 15.73 21.29
N SER A 137 -17.49 16.61 20.42
CA SER A 137 -17.75 16.27 19.02
C SER A 137 -16.49 15.69 18.38
N ALA A 138 -16.62 14.54 17.72
CA ALA A 138 -15.49 13.84 17.12
C ALA A 138 -14.73 14.77 16.17
N THR A 139 -13.44 15.00 16.44
CA THR A 139 -12.57 15.75 15.54
C THR A 139 -12.37 14.93 14.27
N VAL A 140 -12.72 15.47 13.11
CA VAL A 140 -12.56 14.81 11.82
C VAL A 140 -11.08 14.54 11.56
N SER A 141 -10.72 13.28 11.29
CA SER A 141 -9.35 12.90 10.93
C SER A 141 -8.86 13.71 9.71
N PRO A 142 -7.59 14.17 9.69
CA PRO A 142 -7.05 14.88 8.53
C PRO A 142 -6.89 13.97 7.30
N PHE A 143 -6.76 12.66 7.53
CA PHE A 143 -6.53 11.66 6.48
C PHE A 143 -7.79 11.38 5.65
N LEU A 144 -7.60 11.13 4.35
CA LEU A 144 -8.69 10.81 3.43
C LEU A 144 -9.20 9.38 3.60
N PHE A 145 -8.33 8.49 4.07
CA PHE A 145 -8.62 7.09 4.31
C PHE A 145 -8.41 6.73 5.76
N ASN A 146 -9.19 5.76 6.25
CA ASN A 146 -8.95 5.07 7.50
C ASN A 146 -8.96 3.57 7.29
N GLN A 147 -8.48 2.83 8.28
CA GLN A 147 -8.65 1.39 8.33
C GLN A 147 -10.16 1.05 8.35
N ARG A 148 -10.59 0.19 7.43
CA ARG A 148 -12.00 -0.18 7.25
C ARG A 148 -12.50 -1.10 8.36
N GLU A 149 -11.69 -2.10 8.70
CA GLU A 149 -11.92 -3.04 9.79
C GLU A 149 -10.60 -3.42 10.45
N PRO A 150 -10.62 -3.91 11.72
CA PRO A 150 -9.42 -4.38 12.40
C PRO A 150 -8.66 -5.41 11.57
N THR A 151 -7.33 -5.38 11.66
CA THR A 151 -6.46 -6.31 10.94
C THR A 151 -6.77 -7.74 11.35
N GLN A 152 -6.97 -8.61 10.35
CA GLN A 152 -7.17 -10.04 10.58
C GLN A 152 -5.89 -10.80 10.23
N PHE A 153 -5.49 -11.72 11.10
CA PHE A 153 -4.37 -12.62 10.83
C PHE A 153 -4.91 -13.97 10.39
N VAL A 154 -4.44 -14.45 9.24
CA VAL A 154 -4.84 -15.71 8.64
C VAL A 154 -3.62 -16.47 8.13
N ALA A 155 -3.79 -17.77 7.88
CA ALA A 155 -2.81 -18.58 7.19
C ALA A 155 -2.66 -18.08 5.75
N ASN A 156 -1.44 -18.17 5.21
CA ASN A 156 -1.15 -17.82 3.83
C ASN A 156 -2.02 -18.61 2.86
N PHE A 157 -2.91 -17.88 2.20
CA PHE A 157 -3.77 -18.36 1.12
C PHE A 157 -3.35 -17.81 -0.24
N ALA A 158 -2.48 -16.78 -0.25
CA ALA A 158 -2.19 -16.00 -1.45
C ALA A 158 -1.22 -16.72 -2.41
N ASN A 159 -0.45 -17.67 -1.89
CA ASN A 159 0.51 -18.44 -2.68
C ASN A 159 0.79 -19.83 -2.06
N ALA A 160 1.50 -20.67 -2.82
CA ALA A 160 1.79 -22.05 -2.43
C ALA A 160 2.91 -22.21 -1.37
N ALA A 161 3.52 -21.13 -0.87
CA ALA A 161 4.61 -21.24 0.10
C ALA A 161 4.14 -21.64 1.50
N GLY A 162 2.83 -21.51 1.79
CA GLY A 162 2.27 -21.85 3.09
C GLY A 162 3.01 -21.16 4.22
N CYS A 163 3.57 -21.94 5.14
CA CYS A 163 4.33 -21.45 6.30
C CYS A 163 5.69 -20.81 5.94
N LEU A 164 6.25 -21.10 4.77
CA LEU A 164 7.56 -20.57 4.35
C LEU A 164 7.44 -19.15 3.75
N TRP A 165 6.50 -18.38 4.29
CA TRP A 165 6.21 -17.03 3.84
C TRP A 165 5.49 -16.25 4.94
N GLN A 166 5.70 -14.95 4.98
CA GLN A 166 4.92 -14.01 5.77
C GLN A 166 4.69 -12.74 4.95
N GLY A 167 3.49 -12.18 5.04
CA GLY A 167 3.17 -10.96 4.31
C GLY A 167 1.90 -10.25 4.76
N MET A 168 1.65 -9.11 4.12
CA MET A 168 0.46 -8.30 4.32
C MET A 168 -0.24 -8.11 2.98
N GLY A 169 -1.56 -7.99 3.02
CA GLY A 169 -2.33 -7.65 1.84
C GLY A 169 -3.72 -7.16 2.20
N GLY A 170 -4.43 -6.68 1.20
CA GLY A 170 -5.80 -6.22 1.35
C GLY A 170 -6.21 -5.38 0.16
N ALA A 171 -7.20 -4.51 0.33
CA ALA A 171 -7.79 -3.71 -0.72
C ALA A 171 -8.12 -2.30 -0.23
N VAL A 172 -8.21 -1.38 -1.18
CA VAL A 172 -8.56 0.02 -0.92
C VAL A 172 -9.92 0.33 -1.52
N TYR A 173 -10.81 0.92 -0.73
CA TYR A 173 -12.19 1.18 -1.10
C TYR A 173 -12.53 2.68 -1.07
N THR A 174 -13.39 3.10 -1.97
CA THR A 174 -14.04 4.41 -1.99
C THR A 174 -15.06 4.51 -0.84
N VAL A 175 -15.64 5.70 -0.67
CA VAL A 175 -16.70 5.95 0.31
C VAL A 175 -17.93 5.06 0.06
N ASP A 176 -18.19 4.69 -1.19
CA ASP A 176 -19.31 3.83 -1.62
C ASP A 176 -19.01 2.33 -1.51
N ASN A 177 -17.92 1.95 -0.82
CA ASN A 177 -17.43 0.58 -0.72
C ASN A 177 -17.06 -0.07 -2.07
N GLN A 178 -16.80 0.73 -3.10
CA GLN A 178 -16.28 0.23 -4.36
C GLN A 178 -14.75 0.18 -4.32
N PRO A 179 -14.09 -0.76 -5.01
CA PRO A 179 -12.64 -0.73 -5.16
C PRO A 179 -12.18 0.60 -5.75
N VAL A 180 -11.12 1.18 -5.21
CA VAL A 180 -10.51 2.38 -5.82
C VAL A 180 -9.96 2.04 -7.20
N PRO A 181 -10.24 2.85 -8.24
CA PRO A 181 -9.68 2.66 -9.57
C PRO A 181 -8.15 2.77 -9.57
N LEU A 182 -7.48 1.98 -10.43
CA LEU A 182 -6.02 1.97 -10.51
C LEU A 182 -5.43 3.31 -10.97
N GLU A 183 -6.20 4.13 -11.67
CA GLU A 183 -5.77 5.46 -12.12
C GLU A 183 -5.48 6.42 -10.96
N ALA A 184 -5.99 6.13 -9.76
CA ALA A 184 -5.67 6.90 -8.56
C ALA A 184 -4.18 6.82 -8.18
N GLY A 185 -3.46 5.78 -8.65
CA GLY A 185 -2.02 5.67 -8.50
C GLY A 185 -1.54 5.54 -7.04
N TYR A 186 -2.39 5.04 -6.15
CA TYR A 186 -2.03 4.87 -4.74
C TYR A 186 -1.07 3.71 -4.54
N ARG A 187 -0.27 3.81 -3.47
CA ARG A 187 0.69 2.78 -3.05
C ARG A 187 0.61 2.56 -1.55
N ILE A 188 0.99 1.37 -1.14
CA ILE A 188 1.12 1.01 0.27
C ILE A 188 2.59 1.04 0.62
N HIS A 189 2.91 1.79 1.67
CA HIS A 189 4.22 1.85 2.27
C HIS A 189 4.22 0.98 3.52
N VAL A 190 5.13 0.01 3.56
CA VAL A 190 5.32 -0.91 4.68
C VAL A 190 6.74 -0.78 5.19
N PHE A 191 6.89 -0.47 6.47
CA PHE A 191 8.21 -0.24 7.04
C PHE A 191 8.34 -0.57 8.53
N ASN A 192 9.58 -0.79 8.95
CA ASN A 192 10.09 -0.79 10.32
C ASN A 192 11.59 -0.42 10.27
N ASP A 193 12.34 -0.65 11.35
CA ASP A 193 13.77 -0.28 11.39
C ASP A 193 14.66 -1.06 10.39
N LEU A 194 14.22 -2.22 9.91
CA LEU A 194 15.00 -3.13 9.06
C LEU A 194 14.36 -3.39 7.68
N PHE A 195 13.13 -2.92 7.49
CA PHE A 195 12.32 -3.15 6.30
C PHE A 195 11.70 -1.83 5.86
N ASP A 196 11.79 -1.50 4.58
CA ASP A 196 11.18 -0.30 4.01
C ASP A 196 10.88 -0.60 2.53
N ARG A 197 9.61 -0.82 2.21
CA ARG A 197 9.17 -1.20 0.86
C ARG A 197 7.81 -0.59 0.53
N TYR A 198 7.61 -0.46 -0.77
CA TYR A 198 6.36 0.01 -1.37
C TYR A 198 5.77 -1.08 -2.25
N THR A 199 4.44 -1.17 -2.27
CA THR A 199 3.70 -1.96 -3.25
C THR A 199 2.54 -1.14 -3.81
N ASN A 200 2.22 -1.32 -5.08
CA ASN A 200 1.13 -0.57 -5.69
C ASN A 200 -0.22 -1.16 -5.27
N VAL A 201 -1.22 -0.30 -5.10
CA VAL A 201 -2.62 -0.73 -5.05
C VAL A 201 -2.96 -1.31 -6.43
N GLY A 202 -3.49 -2.54 -6.44
CA GLY A 202 -3.71 -3.33 -7.66
C GLY A 202 -2.60 -4.35 -7.99
N SER A 203 -1.60 -4.51 -7.11
CA SER A 203 -0.50 -5.48 -7.32
C SER A 203 -0.93 -6.94 -7.22
N ASN A 204 -2.00 -7.27 -6.50
CA ASN A 204 -2.47 -8.65 -6.37
C ASN A 204 -4.00 -8.70 -6.22
N SER A 205 -4.67 -9.25 -7.24
CA SER A 205 -6.13 -9.33 -7.30
C SER A 205 -6.75 -10.33 -6.33
N GLN A 206 -5.97 -11.23 -5.72
CA GLN A 206 -6.48 -12.17 -4.71
C GLN A 206 -6.96 -11.48 -3.43
N TYR A 207 -6.36 -10.34 -3.09
CA TYR A 207 -6.75 -9.54 -1.94
C TYR A 207 -7.91 -8.58 -2.24
N GLY A 208 -8.17 -8.32 -3.52
CA GLY A 208 -9.28 -7.50 -4.01
C GLY A 208 -9.20 -7.37 -5.53
N ALA A 209 -10.30 -7.63 -6.23
CA ALA A 209 -10.32 -7.83 -7.69
C ALA A 209 -9.65 -6.70 -8.51
N ILE A 210 -9.72 -5.45 -8.03
CA ILE A 210 -9.14 -4.27 -8.70
C ILE A 210 -8.08 -3.62 -7.82
N SER A 211 -8.44 -3.22 -6.60
CA SER A 211 -7.55 -2.48 -5.69
C SER A 211 -6.75 -3.35 -4.72
N GLY A 212 -6.68 -4.66 -4.99
CA GLY A 212 -5.97 -5.61 -4.14
C GLY A 212 -4.46 -5.38 -4.16
N TRP A 213 -3.80 -5.54 -3.03
CA TRP A 213 -2.36 -5.37 -2.90
C TRP A 213 -1.74 -6.45 -2.01
N GLU A 214 -0.47 -6.73 -2.26
CA GLU A 214 0.32 -7.68 -1.47
C GLU A 214 1.74 -7.12 -1.22
N MET A 215 2.25 -7.39 -0.02
CA MET A 215 3.62 -7.14 0.40
C MET A 215 4.18 -8.40 1.07
N SER A 216 5.20 -9.01 0.48
CA SER A 216 5.98 -10.08 1.13
C SER A 216 7.02 -9.46 2.07
N LEU A 217 7.11 -10.00 3.29
CA LEU A 217 7.96 -9.47 4.35
C LEU A 217 9.13 -10.40 4.67
N ALA A 218 8.84 -11.69 4.82
CA ALA A 218 9.81 -12.69 5.25
C ALA A 218 9.50 -14.08 4.68
N GLN A 219 10.50 -14.96 4.74
CA GLN A 219 10.40 -16.36 4.29
C GLN A 219 9.92 -17.31 5.39
N GLN A 220 9.61 -16.80 6.59
CA GLN A 220 9.05 -17.54 7.72
C GLN A 220 8.28 -16.58 8.64
N PRO A 221 7.33 -17.05 9.46
CA PRO A 221 6.60 -16.21 10.40
C PRO A 221 7.55 -15.65 11.47
N ASN A 222 7.42 -14.37 11.76
CA ASN A 222 8.09 -13.70 12.86
C ASN A 222 7.08 -12.90 13.70
N ASN A 223 7.53 -12.36 14.81
CA ASN A 223 6.75 -11.49 15.69
C ASN A 223 7.27 -10.04 15.61
N GLN A 224 7.59 -9.54 14.43
CA GLN A 224 7.99 -8.14 14.27
C GLN A 224 6.77 -7.22 14.17
N LEU A 225 6.98 -5.98 14.61
CA LEU A 225 6.06 -4.86 14.39
C LEU A 225 6.39 -4.21 13.04
N TYR A 226 5.35 -3.97 12.24
CA TYR A 226 5.42 -3.21 11.00
C TYR A 226 4.44 -2.04 11.04
N PHE A 227 4.80 -0.96 10.38
CA PHE A 227 3.92 0.16 10.09
C PHE A 227 3.41 0.06 8.67
N VAL A 228 2.12 0.34 8.47
CA VAL A 228 1.47 0.34 7.15
C VAL A 228 0.76 1.66 6.92
N VAL A 229 1.01 2.27 5.77
CA VAL A 229 0.44 3.56 5.37
C VAL A 229 0.00 3.50 3.92
N LEU A 230 -1.20 4.02 3.63
CA LEU A 230 -1.62 4.30 2.27
C LEU A 230 -1.08 5.67 1.85
N GLU A 231 -0.40 5.73 0.71
CA GLU A 231 0.18 6.95 0.17
C GLU A 231 -0.30 7.23 -1.27
N SER A 232 -0.23 8.50 -1.66
CA SER A 232 -0.28 8.90 -3.07
C SER A 232 0.99 8.48 -3.82
N SER A 233 0.96 8.54 -5.15
CA SER A 233 2.13 8.26 -6.01
C SER A 233 3.34 9.17 -5.71
N ILE A 234 3.10 10.34 -5.15
CA ILE A 234 4.13 11.35 -4.80
C ILE A 234 4.53 11.30 -3.31
N GLY A 235 4.02 10.33 -2.53
CA GLY A 235 4.42 10.10 -1.14
C GLY A 235 3.65 10.89 -0.09
N THR A 236 2.49 11.46 -0.43
CA THR A 236 1.60 12.04 0.59
C THR A 236 0.91 10.92 1.36
N GLU A 237 1.04 10.90 2.69
CA GLU A 237 0.28 9.96 3.54
C GLU A 237 -1.22 10.27 3.48
N LEU A 238 -2.01 9.30 3.04
CA LEU A 238 -3.47 9.40 2.86
C LEU A 238 -4.25 8.72 3.98
N SER A 239 -3.59 7.92 4.81
CA SER A 239 -4.14 7.25 5.99
C SER A 239 -3.27 7.49 7.23
N PRO A 240 -3.80 7.29 8.45
CA PRO A 240 -2.97 7.10 9.62
C PRO A 240 -2.00 5.92 9.43
N ARG A 241 -0.92 5.91 10.21
CA ARG A 241 0.01 4.77 10.29
C ARG A 241 -0.58 3.66 11.13
N LEU A 242 -0.83 2.51 10.52
CA LEU A 242 -1.33 1.33 11.22
C LEU A 242 -0.16 0.55 11.82
N GLN A 243 -0.31 0.11 13.06
CA GLN A 243 0.67 -0.71 13.78
C GLN A 243 0.27 -2.19 13.71
N ILE A 244 1.08 -3.01 13.06
CA ILE A 244 0.78 -4.41 12.77
C ILE A 244 1.84 -5.29 13.43
N GLN A 245 1.48 -5.83 14.60
CA GLN A 245 2.32 -6.78 15.35
C GLN A 245 1.94 -8.21 14.95
N PHE A 246 2.82 -8.91 14.23
CA PHE A 246 2.52 -10.29 13.85
C PHE A 246 2.55 -11.24 15.07
N PRO A 247 1.72 -12.30 15.06
CA PRO A 247 1.68 -13.29 16.12
C PRO A 247 2.88 -14.25 16.13
N GLY A 248 3.63 -14.35 15.02
CA GLY A 248 4.73 -15.30 14.89
C GLY A 248 4.31 -16.75 14.66
N THR A 249 3.05 -16.99 14.30
CA THR A 249 2.49 -18.32 14.04
C THR A 249 2.23 -18.56 12.55
N CYS A 250 2.16 -19.83 12.16
CA CYS A 250 1.88 -20.24 10.79
C CYS A 250 0.46 -19.86 10.35
N GLU A 251 -0.50 -19.99 11.28
CA GLU A 251 -1.92 -19.71 11.10
C GLU A 251 -2.24 -18.21 11.04
N GLY A 252 -1.25 -17.35 11.32
CA GLY A 252 -1.36 -15.90 11.31
C GLY A 252 -0.20 -15.23 10.57
N ASN A 253 0.36 -15.88 9.56
CA ASN A 253 1.48 -15.37 8.76
C ASN A 253 1.05 -14.39 7.65
N THR A 254 -0.25 -14.16 7.47
CA THR A 254 -0.80 -13.14 6.57
C THR A 254 -1.63 -12.14 7.34
N ALA A 255 -1.34 -10.85 7.25
CA ALA A 255 -2.21 -9.79 7.80
C ALA A 255 -3.08 -9.18 6.71
N LEU A 256 -4.40 -9.18 6.92
CA LEU A 256 -5.40 -8.58 6.04
C LEU A 256 -5.74 -7.16 6.49
N ILE A 257 -5.48 -6.18 5.62
CA ILE A 257 -5.57 -4.76 5.93
C ILE A 257 -6.30 -4.03 4.81
N ASN A 258 -7.53 -3.60 5.10
CA ASN A 258 -8.36 -2.85 4.16
C ASN A 258 -8.45 -1.38 4.56
N PHE A 259 -8.34 -0.49 3.56
CA PHE A 259 -8.52 0.95 3.73
C PHE A 259 -9.84 1.37 3.09
N ARG A 260 -10.53 2.33 3.70
CA ARG A 260 -11.74 2.94 3.15
C ARG A 260 -11.66 4.46 3.24
N GLN A 261 -12.04 5.11 2.14
CA GLN A 261 -12.17 6.55 2.07
C GLN A 261 -13.27 7.05 3.02
N THR A 262 -13.00 8.10 3.78
CA THR A 262 -13.94 8.61 4.80
C THR A 262 -14.70 9.86 4.38
N ARG A 263 -14.32 10.52 3.28
CA ARG A 263 -14.97 11.71 2.74
C ARG A 263 -14.60 11.95 1.29
#